data_AF-A0A422P1I8-F1
#
_entry.id   AF-A0A422P1I8-F1
#
_cell.length_a   1.000
_cell.length_b   1.000
_cell.length_c   1.000
_cell.angle_alpha   90.00
_cell.angle_beta   90.00
_cell.angle_gamma   90.00
#
_symmetry.space_group_name_H-M   'P 1'
#
loop_
_entity.id
_entity.type
_entity.pdbx_description
1 polymer ?
#
loop_
_entity_poly.entity_id
_entity_poly.type
_entity_poly.pdbx_seq_one_letter_code
_entity_poly.pdbx_strand_id
1 'polypeptide(L)'
;MRSTAEKLDEVADVPGGINVKYILRGAKTLRLIVNLAPNGNNHRVARVSGAHIGDLPVTLELKVIHFSGMADAKFLELARALKELTDAGPNTKWVVDGKLLILVIDLSEGPKMSREHAPGQKFEFASIKANSQLGPSDFRVQMKLHSVGGEPWPLLLSPRGLASVADDASSASIVARRLEYSPSVSVPRLVDSHEMHTGMVELDECITLDFLNLPLLRLRLNVDGKDGQVVGFTGDILSGIGISLKVQIYRETDSPVLSRRAGKRENINAYKEETSTGKNLLVVEFDSSKGNLDPDGKPRRNISNATHLVVNKRYVVDFTATAPTEILPTFPEVYQSVLNYLSLTKNPLLTLSMPAVREAVGSDFPRCNMSRALKNLVWEAVRWYVLQEYIHQERLENEIFPVTIGVV
;
A
#
# COMPACT_ATOMS: atom_id res chain seq x y z
N MET A 1 -24.70 -17.42 -0.95
CA MET A 1 -24.23 -16.34 -0.06
C MET A 1 -23.12 -15.61 -0.80
N ARG A 2 -23.37 -14.37 -1.28
CA ARG A 2 -22.43 -13.58 -2.10
C ARG A 2 -21.59 -12.68 -1.20
N SER A 3 -20.30 -12.59 -1.51
CA SER A 3 -19.25 -11.94 -0.73
C SER A 3 -19.51 -10.45 -0.50
N THR A 4 -19.86 -10.09 0.73
CA THR A 4 -19.88 -8.72 1.26
C THR A 4 -18.54 -8.37 1.91
N ALA A 5 -17.48 -8.40 1.13
CA ALA A 5 -16.16 -7.91 1.54
C ALA A 5 -15.57 -7.01 0.45
N GLU A 6 -16.36 -6.04 -0.02
CA GLU A 6 -15.77 -4.80 -0.51
C GLU A 6 -15.24 -4.07 0.74
N LYS A 7 -13.92 -4.08 0.90
CA LYS A 7 -13.23 -3.22 1.86
C LYS A 7 -13.76 -1.79 1.73
N LEU A 8 -14.01 -1.17 2.88
CA LEU A 8 -14.29 0.25 3.10
C LEU A 8 -13.07 1.11 2.70
N ASP A 9 -12.62 1.01 1.45
CA ASP A 9 -11.58 1.87 0.91
C ASP A 9 -12.21 3.23 0.56
N GLU A 10 -11.89 4.23 1.40
CA GLU A 10 -11.89 5.69 1.15
C GLU A 10 -13.13 6.29 0.47
N VAL A 11 -14.25 6.36 1.20
CA VAL A 11 -15.37 7.25 0.84
C VAL A 11 -15.08 8.66 1.38
N ALA A 12 -14.86 9.62 0.50
CA ALA A 12 -14.59 11.02 0.85
C ALA A 12 -15.78 11.93 0.52
N ASP A 13 -15.97 13.01 1.28
CA ASP A 13 -16.98 14.02 0.96
C ASP A 13 -16.47 14.94 -0.17
N VAL A 14 -17.35 15.34 -1.08
CA VAL A 14 -16.99 16.31 -2.13
C VAL A 14 -16.87 17.72 -1.50
N PRO A 15 -15.73 18.42 -1.65
CA PRO A 15 -15.55 19.76 -1.06
C PRO A 15 -16.62 20.75 -1.55
N GLY A 16 -17.31 21.41 -0.61
CA GLY A 16 -18.40 22.34 -0.93
C GLY A 16 -19.63 21.67 -1.58
N GLY A 17 -19.66 20.34 -1.63
CA GLY A 17 -20.78 19.55 -2.13
C GLY A 17 -21.83 19.28 -1.05
N ILE A 18 -23.10 19.29 -1.44
CA ILE A 18 -24.22 18.92 -0.58
C ILE A 18 -24.63 17.50 -0.96
N ASN A 19 -24.53 16.58 0.00
CA ASN A 19 -25.01 15.19 -0.12
C ASN A 19 -24.38 14.42 -1.30
N VAL A 20 -23.10 14.65 -1.54
CA VAL A 20 -22.29 13.94 -2.53
C VAL A 20 -21.01 13.47 -1.89
N LYS A 21 -20.76 12.18 -1.98
CA LYS A 21 -19.50 11.55 -1.63
C LYS A 21 -18.84 11.03 -2.88
N TYR A 22 -17.55 10.77 -2.82
CA TYR A 22 -16.83 10.15 -3.92
C TYR A 22 -15.86 9.07 -3.42
N ILE A 23 -15.58 8.11 -4.30
CA ILE A 23 -14.54 7.11 -4.15
C ILE A 23 -13.67 7.19 -5.41
N LEU A 24 -12.36 7.33 -5.24
CA LEU A 24 -11.42 7.32 -6.34
C LEU A 24 -10.60 6.02 -6.31
N ARG A 25 -10.98 5.03 -7.13
CA ARG A 25 -10.25 3.74 -7.17
C ARG A 25 -9.15 3.80 -8.24
N GLY A 26 -7.89 3.69 -7.81
CA GLY A 26 -6.72 3.55 -8.68
C GLY A 26 -6.54 4.70 -9.69
N ALA A 27 -7.05 5.88 -9.38
CA ALA A 27 -7.15 7.07 -10.25
C ALA A 27 -7.89 6.88 -11.60
N LYS A 28 -8.28 5.65 -11.97
CA LYS A 28 -8.95 5.32 -13.25
C LYS A 28 -10.45 5.38 -13.20
N THR A 29 -11.05 5.26 -12.03
CA THR A 29 -12.50 5.28 -11.88
C THR A 29 -12.90 6.16 -10.72
N LEU A 30 -13.66 7.20 -11.03
CA LEU A 30 -14.28 8.07 -10.04
C LEU A 30 -15.73 7.62 -9.84
N ARG A 31 -16.07 7.19 -8.63
CA ARG A 31 -17.44 6.91 -8.25
C ARG A 31 -17.98 8.08 -7.45
N LEU A 32 -19.08 8.68 -7.87
CA LEU A 32 -19.84 9.67 -7.09
C LEU A 32 -21.05 8.98 -6.47
N ILE A 33 -21.24 9.13 -5.17
CA ILE A 33 -22.31 8.51 -4.42
C ILE A 33 -23.22 9.62 -3.89
N VAL A 34 -24.49 9.56 -4.28
CA VAL A 34 -25.53 10.50 -3.87
C VAL A 34 -26.61 9.74 -3.13
N ASN A 35 -26.92 10.16 -1.90
CA ASN A 35 -28.07 9.62 -1.20
C ASN A 35 -29.36 10.27 -1.71
N LEU A 36 -30.22 9.49 -2.34
CA LEU A 36 -31.50 9.96 -2.87
C LEU A 36 -32.58 10.12 -1.79
N ALA A 37 -32.32 9.67 -0.56
CA ALA A 37 -33.24 9.87 0.54
C ALA A 37 -33.46 11.39 0.78
N PRO A 38 -34.71 11.86 0.84
CA PRO A 38 -34.99 13.28 1.01
C PRO A 38 -34.61 13.75 2.42
N ASN A 39 -33.64 14.66 2.51
CA ASN A 39 -33.42 15.45 3.72
C ASN A 39 -34.30 16.72 3.65
N GLY A 40 -35.60 16.56 3.92
CA GLY A 40 -36.58 17.65 4.00
C GLY A 40 -37.33 18.00 2.70
N ASN A 41 -38.16 19.05 2.75
CA ASN A 41 -39.07 19.50 1.68
C ASN A 41 -38.39 20.21 0.48
N ASN A 42 -37.08 20.04 0.30
CA ASN A 42 -36.35 20.71 -0.76
C ASN A 42 -36.22 19.81 -2.00
N HIS A 43 -36.60 20.34 -3.16
CA HIS A 43 -36.41 19.72 -4.48
C HIS A 43 -34.94 19.46 -4.87
N ARG A 44 -33.98 19.85 -4.03
CA ARG A 44 -32.54 19.73 -4.27
C ARG A 44 -31.98 18.63 -3.39
N VAL A 45 -31.65 17.51 -4.02
CA VAL A 45 -31.16 16.28 -3.37
C VAL A 45 -29.65 16.34 -3.21
N ALA A 46 -28.95 16.82 -4.25
CA ALA A 46 -27.51 17.02 -4.20
C ALA A 46 -27.08 18.19 -5.11
N ARG A 47 -26.00 18.87 -4.70
CA ARG A 47 -25.41 19.96 -5.47
C ARG A 47 -23.90 20.05 -5.25
N VAL A 48 -23.16 20.19 -6.33
CA VAL A 48 -21.73 20.47 -6.38
C VAL A 48 -21.52 21.52 -7.48
N SER A 49 -20.73 22.55 -7.19
CA SER A 49 -20.45 23.65 -8.13
C SER A 49 -18.95 23.92 -8.17
N GLY A 50 -18.27 23.40 -9.20
CA GLY A 50 -16.85 23.65 -9.41
C GLY A 50 -15.94 23.03 -8.35
N ALA A 51 -16.32 21.89 -7.76
CA ALA A 51 -15.51 21.25 -6.72
C ALA A 51 -14.33 20.48 -7.32
N HIS A 52 -13.16 20.63 -6.72
CA HIS A 52 -12.00 19.80 -7.04
C HIS A 52 -12.16 18.40 -6.43
N ILE A 53 -11.75 17.37 -7.18
CA ILE A 53 -11.83 15.97 -6.73
C ILE A 53 -10.42 15.44 -6.49
N GLY A 54 -10.03 15.36 -5.22
CA GLY A 54 -8.71 14.88 -4.80
C GLY A 54 -7.56 15.64 -5.48
N ASP A 55 -6.64 14.89 -6.10
CA ASP A 55 -5.48 15.40 -6.85
C ASP A 55 -5.69 15.38 -8.36
N LEU A 56 -6.90 15.06 -8.82
CA LEU A 56 -7.19 15.03 -10.24
C LEU A 56 -7.27 16.46 -10.79
N PRO A 57 -6.76 16.73 -12.00
CA PRO A 57 -6.91 18.03 -12.67
C PRO A 57 -8.33 18.16 -13.26
N VAL A 58 -9.33 18.01 -12.40
CA VAL A 58 -10.75 18.04 -12.76
C VAL A 58 -11.56 18.88 -11.79
N THR A 59 -12.65 19.44 -12.29
CA THR A 59 -13.65 20.17 -11.51
C THR A 59 -15.03 19.62 -11.80
N LEU A 60 -15.77 19.30 -10.74
CA LEU A 60 -17.08 18.67 -10.78
C LEU A 60 -18.19 19.71 -10.64
N GLU A 61 -19.15 19.64 -11.55
CA GLU A 61 -20.48 20.20 -11.41
C GLU A 61 -21.48 19.05 -11.37
N LEU A 62 -22.28 18.98 -10.31
CA LEU A 62 -23.30 17.94 -10.16
C LEU A 62 -24.56 18.56 -9.56
N LYS A 63 -25.70 18.21 -10.12
CA LYS A 63 -27.00 18.61 -9.62
C LYS A 63 -27.96 17.43 -9.72
N VAL A 64 -28.49 17.03 -8.57
CA VAL A 64 -29.59 16.06 -8.48
C VAL A 64 -30.78 16.77 -7.87
N ILE A 65 -31.86 16.82 -8.64
CA ILE A 65 -33.13 17.40 -8.20
C ILE A 65 -34.23 16.35 -8.25
N HIS A 66 -35.26 16.60 -7.47
CA HIS A 66 -36.39 15.73 -7.33
C HIS A 66 -37.68 16.55 -7.40
N PHE A 67 -38.59 16.15 -8.28
CA PHE A 67 -39.80 16.92 -8.55
C PHE A 67 -40.97 16.58 -7.61
N SER A 68 -41.04 15.37 -7.04
CA SER A 68 -42.18 14.94 -6.21
C SER A 68 -41.83 13.78 -5.28
N GLY A 69 -42.16 13.89 -3.98
CA GLY A 69 -41.96 12.86 -2.93
C GLY A 69 -42.01 11.40 -3.43
N MET A 70 -40.91 10.66 -3.33
CA MET A 70 -40.86 9.24 -3.70
C MET A 70 -41.11 8.35 -2.48
N ALA A 71 -42.11 7.47 -2.57
CA ALA A 71 -42.39 6.47 -1.55
C ALA A 71 -41.35 5.34 -1.59
N ASP A 72 -41.09 4.68 -0.45
CA ASP A 72 -40.09 3.60 -0.33
C ASP A 72 -40.32 2.45 -1.35
N ALA A 73 -41.57 2.15 -1.69
CA ALA A 73 -41.92 1.14 -2.70
C ALA A 73 -41.39 1.52 -4.10
N LYS A 74 -41.45 2.80 -4.48
CA LYS A 74 -40.94 3.30 -5.76
C LYS A 74 -39.41 3.35 -5.79
N PHE A 75 -38.74 3.54 -4.65
CA PHE A 75 -37.28 3.39 -4.55
C PHE A 75 -36.84 1.95 -4.82
N LEU A 76 -37.56 0.97 -4.29
CA LEU A 76 -37.30 -0.45 -4.54
C LEU A 76 -37.51 -0.82 -6.02
N GLU A 77 -38.53 -0.27 -6.67
CA GLU A 77 -38.75 -0.43 -8.11
C GLU A 77 -37.63 0.21 -8.94
N LEU A 78 -37.19 1.42 -8.58
CA LEU A 78 -36.08 2.11 -9.23
C LEU A 78 -34.75 1.33 -9.09
N ALA A 79 -34.43 0.86 -7.89
CA ALA A 79 -33.23 0.06 -7.63
C ALA A 79 -33.26 -1.30 -8.34
N ARG A 80 -34.45 -1.89 -8.53
CA ARG A 80 -34.61 -3.10 -9.35
C ARG A 80 -34.44 -2.81 -10.84
N ALA A 81 -34.97 -1.70 -11.33
CA ALA A 81 -34.91 -1.30 -12.73
C ALA A 81 -33.49 -0.87 -13.17
N LEU A 82 -32.72 -0.27 -12.26
CA LEU A 82 -31.36 0.23 -12.49
C LEU A 82 -30.33 -0.50 -11.64
N LYS A 83 -30.48 -1.82 -11.51
CA LYS A 83 -29.55 -2.69 -10.77
C LYS A 83 -28.24 -2.92 -11.52
N GLU A 84 -28.26 -2.78 -12.84
CA GLU A 84 -27.11 -2.94 -13.71
C GLU A 84 -26.54 -1.58 -14.14
N LEU A 85 -25.23 -1.55 -14.36
CA LEU A 85 -24.49 -0.33 -14.72
C LEU A 85 -24.96 0.18 -16.10
N THR A 86 -25.69 1.29 -16.13
CA THR A 86 -26.32 1.83 -17.35
C THR A 86 -25.55 3.04 -17.87
N ASP A 87 -25.41 3.18 -19.18
CA ASP A 87 -24.75 4.35 -19.78
C ASP A 87 -25.56 5.62 -19.56
N ALA A 88 -24.91 6.66 -19.02
CA ALA A 88 -25.53 7.92 -18.61
C ALA A 88 -25.05 9.13 -19.45
N GLY A 89 -23.94 8.97 -20.16
CA GLY A 89 -23.34 9.97 -21.04
C GLY A 89 -21.85 9.69 -21.29
N PRO A 90 -21.12 10.63 -21.90
CA PRO A 90 -19.70 10.47 -22.18
C PRO A 90 -18.91 10.08 -20.92
N ASN A 91 -18.18 8.98 -21.02
CA ASN A 91 -17.34 8.40 -19.96
C ASN A 91 -18.06 8.19 -18.62
N THR A 92 -19.41 8.17 -18.61
CA THR A 92 -20.20 8.11 -17.38
C THR A 92 -21.27 7.03 -17.47
N LYS A 93 -21.30 6.18 -16.46
CA LYS A 93 -22.35 5.19 -16.22
C LYS A 93 -22.98 5.45 -14.86
N TRP A 94 -24.19 4.96 -14.63
CA TRP A 94 -24.82 5.02 -13.30
C TRP A 94 -25.45 3.70 -12.91
N VAL A 95 -25.70 3.56 -11.61
CA VAL A 95 -26.48 2.46 -11.04
C VAL A 95 -27.20 2.98 -9.79
N VAL A 96 -28.36 2.41 -9.47
CA VAL A 96 -29.09 2.72 -8.24
C VAL A 96 -29.08 1.49 -7.35
N ASP A 97 -28.48 1.61 -6.17
CA ASP A 97 -28.47 0.56 -5.15
C ASP A 97 -29.24 1.03 -3.91
N GLY A 98 -30.46 0.50 -3.73
CA GLY A 98 -31.38 0.95 -2.70
C GLY A 98 -31.74 2.44 -2.84
N LYS A 99 -31.23 3.27 -1.92
CA LYS A 99 -31.41 4.74 -1.93
C LYS A 99 -30.18 5.49 -2.43
N LEU A 100 -29.15 4.81 -2.92
CA LEU A 100 -27.92 5.42 -3.39
C LEU A 100 -27.90 5.46 -4.92
N LEU A 101 -27.71 6.65 -5.48
CA LEU A 101 -27.28 6.82 -6.86
C LEU A 101 -25.76 6.78 -6.90
N ILE A 102 -25.20 5.85 -7.67
CA ILE A 102 -23.76 5.71 -7.88
C ILE A 102 -23.46 6.07 -9.34
N LEU A 103 -22.76 7.18 -9.57
CA LEU A 103 -22.23 7.56 -10.88
C LEU A 103 -20.80 7.02 -10.99
N VAL A 104 -20.51 6.23 -12.00
CA VAL A 104 -19.20 5.67 -12.29
C VAL A 104 -18.63 6.37 -13.52
N ILE A 105 -17.56 7.13 -13.31
CA ILE A 105 -16.88 7.90 -14.33
C ILE A 105 -15.55 7.22 -14.66
N ASP A 106 -15.36 6.87 -15.92
CA ASP A 106 -14.11 6.31 -16.43
C ASP A 106 -13.11 7.45 -16.72
N LEU A 107 -11.99 7.46 -16.01
CA LEU A 107 -10.94 8.46 -16.10
C LEU A 107 -9.76 8.01 -16.98
N SER A 108 -9.81 6.81 -17.57
CA SER A 108 -8.69 6.19 -18.28
C SER A 108 -8.14 7.03 -19.43
N GLU A 109 -8.99 7.74 -20.17
CA GLU A 109 -8.60 8.62 -21.28
C GLU A 109 -8.08 10.00 -20.80
N GLY A 110 -8.15 10.31 -19.51
CA GLY A 110 -7.78 11.61 -18.94
C GLY A 110 -6.40 12.14 -19.36
N PRO A 111 -5.31 11.36 -19.19
CA PRO A 111 -3.97 11.77 -19.57
C PRO A 111 -3.82 12.06 -21.07
N LYS A 112 -4.53 11.30 -21.90
CA LYS A 112 -4.50 11.48 -23.37
C LYS A 112 -5.28 12.73 -23.76
N MET A 113 -6.51 12.88 -23.27
CA MET A 113 -7.34 14.05 -23.55
C MET A 113 -6.71 15.35 -23.05
N SER A 114 -6.02 15.33 -21.89
CA SER A 114 -5.27 16.50 -21.39
C SER A 114 -4.15 16.92 -22.34
N ARG A 115 -3.42 15.96 -22.93
CA ARG A 115 -2.33 16.24 -23.89
C ARG A 115 -2.83 16.74 -25.25
N GLU A 116 -4.03 16.32 -25.66
CA GLU A 116 -4.63 16.72 -26.94
C GLU A 116 -5.20 18.14 -26.91
N HIS A 117 -5.55 18.66 -25.73
CA HIS A 117 -6.04 20.03 -25.56
C HIS A 117 -4.91 21.01 -25.23
N ALA A 118 -5.08 22.28 -25.60
CA ALA A 118 -4.09 23.30 -25.33
C ALA A 118 -3.89 23.50 -23.81
N PRO A 119 -2.65 23.74 -23.35
CA PRO A 119 -2.37 24.03 -21.94
C PRO A 119 -3.28 25.14 -21.38
N GLY A 120 -3.95 24.88 -20.25
CA GLY A 120 -4.87 25.82 -19.60
C GLY A 120 -6.30 25.85 -20.17
N GLN A 121 -6.56 25.15 -21.28
CA GLN A 121 -7.90 25.08 -21.88
C GLN A 121 -8.81 24.16 -21.06
N LYS A 122 -9.94 24.69 -20.56
CA LYS A 122 -10.99 23.87 -19.92
C LYS A 122 -11.80 23.11 -20.96
N PHE A 123 -11.96 21.80 -20.77
CA PHE A 123 -12.78 20.95 -21.63
C PHE A 123 -13.66 20.00 -20.82
N GLU A 124 -14.76 19.56 -21.39
CA GLU A 124 -15.67 18.59 -20.77
C GLU A 124 -15.11 17.17 -20.96
N PHE A 125 -14.73 16.53 -19.86
CA PHE A 125 -14.15 15.19 -19.85
C PHE A 125 -15.21 14.10 -19.74
N ALA A 126 -16.20 14.32 -18.88
CA ALA A 126 -17.32 13.41 -18.68
C ALA A 126 -18.59 14.21 -18.38
N SER A 127 -19.75 13.71 -18.80
CA SER A 127 -21.00 14.40 -18.50
C SER A 127 -22.23 13.52 -18.53
N ILE A 128 -23.27 14.07 -17.92
CA ILE A 128 -24.65 13.62 -18.02
C ILE A 128 -25.44 14.82 -18.54
N LYS A 129 -26.18 14.62 -19.63
CA LYS A 129 -27.02 15.65 -20.24
C LYS A 129 -27.92 16.29 -19.19
N ALA A 130 -28.13 17.60 -19.30
CA ALA A 130 -28.98 18.34 -18.37
C ALA A 130 -30.38 17.72 -18.28
N ASN A 131 -30.88 17.59 -17.05
CA ASN A 131 -32.19 17.01 -16.72
C ASN A 131 -32.40 15.56 -17.19
N SER A 132 -31.34 14.76 -17.28
CA SER A 132 -31.48 13.34 -17.57
C SER A 132 -32.31 12.65 -16.49
N GLN A 133 -33.32 11.88 -16.90
CA GLN A 133 -34.21 11.17 -15.97
C GLN A 133 -33.51 9.92 -15.45
N LEU A 134 -33.57 9.71 -14.13
CA LEU A 134 -33.08 8.48 -13.53
C LEU A 134 -34.16 7.39 -13.66
N GLY A 135 -34.13 6.64 -14.76
CA GLY A 135 -35.14 5.60 -15.04
C GLY A 135 -36.57 6.16 -15.03
N PRO A 136 -37.57 5.42 -14.53
CA PRO A 136 -38.96 5.89 -14.44
C PRO A 136 -39.22 6.83 -13.24
N SER A 137 -38.19 7.35 -12.57
CA SER A 137 -38.34 8.17 -11.36
C SER A 137 -38.52 9.67 -11.66
N ASP A 138 -38.86 10.42 -10.61
CA ASP A 138 -38.96 11.89 -10.63
C ASP A 138 -37.61 12.59 -10.33
N PHE A 139 -36.51 11.83 -10.26
CA PHE A 139 -35.18 12.41 -10.12
C PHE A 139 -34.62 12.84 -11.48
N ARG A 140 -34.05 14.04 -11.50
CA ARG A 140 -33.27 14.55 -12.65
C ARG A 140 -31.83 14.78 -12.23
N VAL A 141 -30.93 14.25 -13.03
CA VAL A 141 -29.49 14.29 -12.81
C VAL A 141 -28.84 15.11 -13.93
N GLN A 142 -27.91 15.98 -13.54
CA GLN A 142 -27.02 16.71 -14.44
C GLN A 142 -25.62 16.64 -13.85
N MET A 143 -24.63 16.31 -14.68
CA MET A 143 -23.24 16.23 -14.24
C MET A 143 -22.32 16.72 -15.35
N LYS A 144 -21.28 17.47 -14.99
CA LYS A 144 -20.16 17.79 -15.84
C LYS A 144 -18.88 17.66 -15.04
N LEU A 145 -17.92 16.92 -15.58
CA LEU A 145 -16.57 16.87 -15.08
C LEU A 145 -15.69 17.58 -16.10
N HIS A 146 -15.19 18.76 -15.74
CA HIS A 146 -14.29 19.51 -16.60
C HIS A 146 -12.85 19.16 -16.24
N SER A 147 -11.98 19.01 -17.24
CA SER A 147 -10.53 18.93 -17.06
C SER A 147 -9.85 20.12 -17.74
N VAL A 148 -8.54 20.25 -17.52
CA VAL A 148 -7.71 21.33 -18.06
C VAL A 148 -6.63 20.70 -18.92
N GLY A 149 -6.49 21.16 -20.16
CA GLY A 149 -5.44 20.72 -21.07
C GLY A 149 -4.05 21.04 -20.54
N GLY A 150 -3.08 20.20 -20.86
CA GLY A 150 -1.68 20.33 -20.43
C GLY A 150 -1.40 20.07 -18.95
N GLU A 151 -2.42 19.89 -18.10
CA GLU A 151 -2.23 19.58 -16.68
C GLU A 151 -1.79 18.11 -16.49
N PRO A 152 -0.85 17.85 -15.56
CA PRO A 152 -0.39 16.50 -15.25
C PRO A 152 -1.51 15.74 -14.55
N TRP A 153 -1.95 14.63 -15.15
CA TRP A 153 -2.80 13.66 -14.47
C TRP A 153 -1.94 12.82 -13.53
N PRO A 154 -2.40 12.50 -12.31
CA PRO A 154 -1.69 11.56 -11.45
C PRO A 154 -1.56 10.22 -12.16
N LEU A 155 -0.45 9.50 -11.91
CA LEU A 155 -0.18 8.22 -12.55
C LEU A 155 -1.38 7.27 -12.35
N LEU A 156 -2.13 7.06 -13.43
CA LEU A 156 -3.24 6.11 -13.50
C LEU A 156 -2.68 4.69 -13.46
N LEU A 157 -2.22 4.26 -12.29
CA LEU A 157 -1.74 2.90 -12.10
C LEU A 157 -2.89 1.96 -12.49
N SER A 158 -2.71 1.22 -13.58
CA SER A 158 -3.58 0.10 -13.90
C SER A 158 -3.73 -0.75 -12.65
N PRO A 159 -4.95 -1.25 -12.33
CA PRO A 159 -5.03 -2.42 -11.47
C PRO A 159 -4.10 -3.44 -12.12
N ARG A 160 -2.98 -3.74 -11.47
CA ARG A 160 -1.96 -4.63 -12.00
C ARG A 160 -2.60 -6.00 -12.14
N GLY A 161 -3.00 -6.32 -13.36
CA GLY A 161 -2.61 -7.58 -13.97
C GLY A 161 -1.09 -7.69 -13.88
N LEU A 162 -0.63 -8.88 -13.52
CA LEU A 162 0.75 -9.24 -13.27
C LEU A 162 1.72 -8.72 -14.34
N ALA A 163 2.86 -8.23 -13.84
CA ALA A 163 4.18 -8.16 -14.49
C ALA A 163 4.35 -7.32 -15.78
N SER A 164 5.18 -6.28 -15.68
CA SER A 164 6.48 -6.22 -16.36
C SER A 164 7.17 -4.90 -16.03
N VAL A 165 8.46 -5.01 -15.74
CA VAL A 165 9.39 -3.94 -15.37
C VAL A 165 9.80 -3.15 -16.62
N ALA A 166 9.90 -1.83 -16.49
CA ALA A 166 10.96 -1.00 -17.09
C ALA A 166 10.91 0.39 -16.43
N ASP A 167 11.96 0.72 -15.68
CA ASP A 167 12.30 2.10 -15.29
C ASP A 167 12.58 2.93 -16.54
N ASP A 168 12.16 4.20 -16.55
CA ASP A 168 13.08 5.32 -16.75
C ASP A 168 12.43 6.69 -16.55
N ALA A 169 13.24 7.59 -15.99
CA ALA A 169 13.16 9.05 -15.95
C ALA A 169 12.10 9.73 -15.06
N SER A 170 12.59 10.23 -13.93
CA SER A 170 12.00 11.29 -13.10
C SER A 170 12.11 12.69 -13.71
N SER A 171 11.16 13.59 -13.40
CA SER A 171 11.45 14.98 -12.99
C SER A 171 10.26 15.64 -12.27
N ALA A 172 10.57 16.59 -11.38
CA ALA A 172 9.82 17.00 -10.20
C ALA A 172 9.15 18.39 -10.29
N SER A 173 8.15 18.65 -9.43
CA SER A 173 7.90 19.90 -8.65
C SER A 173 6.57 19.75 -7.86
N ILE A 174 6.55 19.49 -6.55
CA ILE A 174 6.50 20.44 -5.41
C ILE A 174 5.42 21.53 -5.65
N VAL A 175 4.31 21.63 -4.87
CA VAL A 175 4.21 22.31 -3.57
C VAL A 175 3.10 21.77 -2.64
N ALA A 176 3.47 21.73 -1.36
CA ALA A 176 2.79 21.55 -0.08
C ALA A 176 1.25 21.44 0.01
N ARG A 177 0.79 20.31 0.58
CA ARG A 177 -0.42 20.27 1.41
C ARG A 177 -0.06 20.12 2.88
N ARG A 178 -0.78 20.92 3.66
CA ARG A 178 -0.98 20.93 5.12
C ARG A 178 -0.77 19.54 5.73
N LEU A 179 0.19 19.45 6.64
CA LEU A 179 0.42 18.29 7.51
C LEU A 179 -0.79 18.12 8.44
N GLU A 180 -1.81 17.41 7.97
CA GLU A 180 -2.70 16.69 8.88
C GLU A 180 -2.01 15.38 9.24
N TYR A 181 -1.72 15.23 10.53
CA TYR A 181 -1.09 14.04 11.10
C TYR A 181 -1.94 12.81 10.81
N SER A 182 -1.62 12.10 9.74
CA SER A 182 -1.79 10.65 9.68
C SER A 182 -0.44 10.03 10.07
N PRO A 183 -0.33 9.26 11.16
CA PRO A 183 0.79 8.35 11.28
C PRO A 183 0.71 7.45 10.06
N SER A 184 1.66 7.64 9.15
CA SER A 184 1.93 6.73 8.07
C SER A 184 1.90 5.33 8.66
N VAL A 185 1.09 4.43 8.11
CA VAL A 185 1.25 2.99 8.31
C VAL A 185 2.51 2.58 7.52
N SER A 186 3.64 3.10 7.98
CA SER A 186 4.91 2.42 7.95
C SER A 186 4.66 1.19 8.81
N VAL A 187 4.64 -0.02 8.24
CA VAL A 187 5.01 -1.18 9.05
C VAL A 187 6.41 -0.86 9.53
N PRO A 188 6.63 -0.60 10.83
CA PRO A 188 7.95 -0.39 11.35
C PRO A 188 8.72 -1.67 11.05
N ARG A 189 9.96 -1.54 10.56
CA ARG A 189 10.91 -2.62 10.79
C ARG A 189 11.03 -2.76 12.30
N LEU A 190 10.33 -3.75 12.86
CA LEU A 190 10.78 -4.62 13.93
C LEU A 190 11.69 -4.00 14.98
N VAL A 191 11.27 -2.86 15.55
CA VAL A 191 11.77 -2.41 16.85
C VAL A 191 10.66 -1.78 17.68
N ASP A 192 9.60 -1.20 17.09
CA ASP A 192 8.50 -0.64 17.89
C ASP A 192 7.16 -1.31 17.58
N SER A 193 6.81 -2.28 18.42
CA SER A 193 5.53 -2.98 18.46
C SER A 193 4.44 -2.12 19.10
N HIS A 194 3.23 -2.16 18.55
CA HIS A 194 2.08 -2.74 19.23
C HIS A 194 0.88 -2.74 18.26
N GLU A 195 0.23 -3.91 18.18
CA GLU A 195 -1.08 -4.18 17.57
C GLU A 195 -1.09 -4.78 16.14
N MET A 196 -1.53 -6.04 16.10
CA MET A 196 -2.06 -6.80 14.96
C MET A 196 -1.11 -7.50 13.98
N HIS A 197 -0.12 -8.30 14.43
CA HIS A 197 0.42 -9.37 13.57
C HIS A 197 0.28 -10.71 14.29
N THR A 198 -0.49 -11.64 13.73
CA THR A 198 -0.38 -13.07 14.05
C THR A 198 1.09 -13.46 13.83
N GLY A 199 1.80 -13.85 14.89
CA GLY A 199 3.24 -14.18 14.85
C GLY A 199 3.61 -15.36 13.96
N MET A 200 2.63 -15.95 13.26
CA MET A 200 2.79 -17.02 12.29
C MET A 200 2.18 -16.64 10.95
N VAL A 201 2.87 -16.97 9.88
CA VAL A 201 2.44 -16.78 8.48
C VAL A 201 2.41 -18.14 7.80
N GLU A 202 1.30 -18.47 7.14
CA GLU A 202 1.20 -19.67 6.31
C GLU A 202 1.94 -19.43 4.99
N LEU A 203 2.92 -20.29 4.68
CA LEU A 203 3.68 -20.25 3.43
C LEU A 203 3.15 -21.26 2.41
N ASP A 204 2.67 -22.40 2.90
CA ASP A 204 2.06 -23.48 2.13
C ASP A 204 1.08 -24.25 3.04
N GLU A 205 0.28 -25.17 2.48
CA GLU A 205 -0.74 -25.97 3.18
C GLU A 205 -0.22 -26.68 4.43
N CYS A 206 1.08 -26.95 4.50
CA CYS A 206 1.73 -27.65 5.60
C CYS A 206 2.93 -26.90 6.21
N ILE A 207 3.27 -25.71 5.71
CA ILE A 207 4.46 -24.96 6.13
C ILE A 207 4.05 -23.60 6.66
N THR A 208 4.43 -23.30 7.89
CA THR A 208 4.25 -21.98 8.49
C THR A 208 5.59 -21.38 8.90
N LEU A 209 5.66 -20.05 8.90
CA LEU A 209 6.81 -19.27 9.31
C LEU A 209 6.47 -18.51 10.59
N ASP A 210 7.22 -18.78 11.64
CA ASP A 210 7.09 -18.16 12.95
C ASP A 210 8.15 -17.07 13.13
N PHE A 211 7.68 -15.84 13.39
CA PHE A 211 8.46 -14.62 13.57
C PHE A 211 8.59 -14.19 15.03
N LEU A 212 8.09 -14.99 15.99
CA LEU A 212 8.01 -14.59 17.39
C LEU A 212 9.39 -14.30 18.02
N ASN A 213 10.47 -14.91 17.51
CA ASN A 213 11.80 -14.89 18.12
C ASN A 213 12.89 -14.28 17.21
N LEU A 214 12.61 -13.17 16.56
CA LEU A 214 13.57 -12.50 15.69
C LEU A 214 14.89 -12.10 16.41
N PRO A 215 16.06 -12.17 15.73
CA PRO A 215 16.26 -12.44 14.30
C PRO A 215 16.24 -13.93 13.90
N LEU A 216 16.01 -14.84 14.86
CA LEU A 216 15.91 -16.27 14.62
C LEU A 216 14.53 -16.62 14.06
N LEU A 217 14.48 -17.02 12.79
CA LEU A 217 13.24 -17.42 12.12
C LEU A 217 13.03 -18.92 12.25
N ARG A 218 11.78 -19.35 12.45
CA ARG A 218 11.44 -20.78 12.58
C ARG A 218 10.42 -21.17 11.50
N LEU A 219 10.81 -22.03 10.57
CA LEU A 219 9.90 -22.70 9.65
C LEU A 219 9.38 -23.96 10.32
N ARG A 220 8.06 -24.10 10.40
CA ARG A 220 7.37 -25.24 10.99
C ARG A 220 6.65 -26.01 9.89
N LEU A 221 7.10 -27.23 9.64
CA LEU A 221 6.48 -28.15 8.71
C LEU A 221 5.63 -29.17 9.50
N ASN A 222 4.34 -29.24 9.18
CA ASN A 222 3.48 -30.33 9.64
C ASN A 222 3.81 -31.60 8.86
N VAL A 223 4.30 -32.63 9.56
CA VAL A 223 4.71 -33.91 8.96
C VAL A 223 3.65 -35.01 9.12
N ASP A 224 2.55 -34.75 9.81
CA ASP A 224 1.51 -35.73 10.05
C ASP A 224 0.88 -36.21 8.71
N GLY A 225 0.86 -37.53 8.49
CA GLY A 225 0.31 -38.15 7.28
C GLY A 225 1.18 -38.00 6.02
N LYS A 226 2.44 -37.58 6.14
CA LYS A 226 3.37 -37.35 5.01
C LYS A 226 4.47 -38.42 4.88
N ASP A 227 4.26 -39.59 5.48
CA ASP A 227 5.24 -40.68 5.45
C ASP A 227 5.56 -41.14 4.01
N GLY A 228 6.85 -41.23 3.69
CA GLY A 228 7.34 -41.61 2.36
C GLY A 228 7.23 -40.51 1.30
N GLN A 229 6.82 -39.29 1.67
CA GLN A 229 6.65 -38.18 0.73
C GLN A 229 7.84 -37.22 0.74
N VAL A 230 7.95 -36.45 -0.34
CA VAL A 230 8.84 -35.28 -0.42
C VAL A 230 7.97 -34.03 -0.38
N VAL A 231 8.21 -33.17 0.59
CA VAL A 231 7.53 -31.89 0.76
C VAL A 231 8.52 -30.78 0.49
N GLY A 232 8.11 -29.70 -0.19
CA GLY A 232 9.01 -28.59 -0.45
C GLY A 232 8.28 -27.28 -0.68
N PHE A 233 9.00 -26.20 -0.43
CA PHE A 233 8.57 -24.83 -0.64
C PHE A 233 9.70 -24.04 -1.29
N THR A 234 9.38 -23.20 -2.26
CA THR A 234 10.33 -22.25 -2.83
C THR A 234 9.61 -20.93 -3.08
N GLY A 235 10.08 -19.86 -2.45
CA GLY A 235 9.47 -18.55 -2.58
C GLY A 235 10.17 -17.48 -1.75
N ASP A 236 9.89 -16.23 -2.08
CA ASP A 236 10.36 -15.07 -1.31
C ASP A 236 9.36 -14.78 -0.18
N ILE A 237 9.84 -14.58 1.05
CA ILE A 237 9.01 -14.19 2.18
C ILE A 237 8.88 -12.65 2.26
N LEU A 238 7.97 -12.16 3.12
CA LEU A 238 7.62 -10.73 3.24
C LEU A 238 8.82 -9.78 3.44
N SER A 239 9.94 -10.26 3.96
CA SER A 239 11.19 -9.51 4.15
C SER A 239 12.11 -9.48 2.91
N GLY A 240 11.70 -10.08 1.79
CA GLY A 240 12.52 -10.25 0.59
C GLY A 240 13.56 -11.37 0.70
N ILE A 241 13.60 -12.11 1.81
CA ILE A 241 14.46 -13.29 1.96
C ILE A 241 13.90 -14.41 1.07
N GLY A 242 14.71 -14.94 0.18
CA GLY A 242 14.35 -16.10 -0.63
C GLY A 242 14.53 -17.39 0.17
N ILE A 243 13.51 -18.24 0.23
CA ILE A 243 13.56 -19.52 0.93
C ILE A 243 13.36 -20.65 -0.07
N SER A 244 14.22 -21.65 0.00
CA SER A 244 14.08 -22.93 -0.68
C SER A 244 14.23 -24.04 0.35
N LEU A 245 13.15 -24.76 0.64
CA LEU A 245 13.10 -25.89 1.55
C LEU A 245 12.64 -27.13 0.80
N LYS A 246 13.33 -28.25 0.98
CA LYS A 246 12.93 -29.58 0.51
C LYS A 246 13.19 -30.58 1.63
N VAL A 247 12.17 -31.32 2.00
CA VAL A 247 12.19 -32.32 3.07
C VAL A 247 11.74 -33.66 2.51
N GLN A 248 12.61 -34.66 2.56
CA GLN A 248 12.25 -36.04 2.30
C GLN A 248 11.93 -36.75 3.62
N ILE A 249 10.73 -37.33 3.71
CA ILE A 249 10.20 -37.97 4.92
C ILE A 249 10.21 -39.48 4.71
N TYR A 250 11.02 -40.20 5.49
CA TYR A 250 11.10 -41.66 5.45
C TYR A 250 10.07 -42.30 6.39
N ARG A 251 9.53 -43.45 5.98
CA ARG A 251 8.65 -44.28 6.82
C ARG A 251 9.42 -44.76 8.06
N GLU A 252 8.71 -45.13 9.12
CA GLU A 252 9.37 -45.60 10.36
C GLU A 252 10.26 -46.83 10.16
N THR A 253 9.89 -47.70 9.22
CA THR A 253 10.65 -48.89 8.85
C THR A 253 11.88 -48.57 8.00
N ASP A 254 11.94 -47.38 7.42
CA ASP A 254 12.94 -46.98 6.45
C ASP A 254 13.92 -46.02 7.12
N SER A 255 15.21 -46.19 6.86
CA SER A 255 16.23 -45.24 7.29
C SER A 255 16.84 -44.56 6.06
N PRO A 256 17.10 -43.24 6.12
CA PRO A 256 17.77 -42.55 5.03
C PRO A 256 19.13 -43.21 4.78
N VAL A 257 19.42 -43.49 3.51
CA VAL A 257 20.73 -44.00 3.11
C VAL A 257 21.76 -42.94 3.50
N LEU A 258 22.66 -43.28 4.43
CA LEU A 258 23.75 -42.39 4.81
C LEU A 258 24.57 -42.08 3.55
N SER A 259 24.46 -40.84 3.07
CA SER A 259 25.29 -40.35 1.98
C SER A 259 26.76 -40.52 2.36
N ARG A 260 27.61 -40.95 1.41
CA ARG A 260 29.06 -41.06 1.61
C ARG A 260 29.74 -39.72 1.90
N ARG A 261 29.04 -38.60 1.74
CA ARG A 261 29.51 -37.25 2.10
C ARG A 261 28.63 -36.69 3.19
N ALA A 262 29.26 -36.25 4.29
CA ALA A 262 28.58 -35.46 5.30
C ALA A 262 27.99 -34.20 4.64
N GLY A 263 26.71 -33.95 4.87
CA GLY A 263 26.03 -32.75 4.41
C GLY A 263 26.69 -31.47 4.91
N LYS A 264 26.54 -30.36 4.17
CA LYS A 264 27.00 -29.04 4.61
C LYS A 264 25.89 -28.36 5.43
N ARG A 265 26.26 -27.75 6.56
CA ARG A 265 25.35 -27.01 7.45
C ARG A 265 25.96 -25.65 7.81
N GLU A 266 25.28 -24.57 7.46
CA GLU A 266 25.70 -23.19 7.72
C GLU A 266 24.51 -22.40 8.26
N ASN A 267 24.65 -21.84 9.47
CA ASN A 267 23.67 -20.94 10.08
C ASN A 267 22.20 -21.46 10.07
N ILE A 268 22.04 -22.73 10.39
CA ILE A 268 20.73 -23.39 10.42
C ILE A 268 20.72 -24.39 11.58
N ASN A 269 19.54 -24.64 12.14
CA ASN A 269 19.24 -25.76 13.01
C ASN A 269 17.96 -26.44 12.54
N ALA A 270 17.88 -27.76 12.68
CA ALA A 270 16.65 -28.47 12.36
C ALA A 270 16.42 -29.60 13.36
N TYR A 271 15.20 -29.70 13.87
CA TYR A 271 14.82 -30.66 14.90
C TYR A 271 13.33 -30.99 14.83
N LYS A 272 12.95 -32.11 15.43
CA LYS A 272 11.54 -32.50 15.61
C LYS A 272 11.01 -31.81 16.88
N GLU A 273 9.84 -31.18 16.77
CA GLU A 273 9.09 -30.63 17.89
C GLU A 273 7.72 -31.29 17.95
N GLU A 274 7.21 -31.52 19.15
CA GLU A 274 5.83 -31.95 19.38
C GLU A 274 5.08 -30.80 20.04
N THR A 275 3.98 -30.35 19.45
CA THR A 275 3.20 -29.26 20.03
C THR A 275 2.47 -29.70 21.29
N SER A 276 2.01 -28.75 22.10
CA SER A 276 1.12 -29.03 23.26
C SER A 276 -0.19 -29.74 22.86
N THR A 277 -0.56 -29.69 21.59
CA THR A 277 -1.72 -30.40 21.02
C THR A 277 -1.36 -31.79 20.46
N GLY A 278 -0.14 -32.28 20.67
CA GLY A 278 0.35 -33.59 20.22
C GLY A 278 0.67 -33.68 18.72
N LYS A 279 0.81 -32.55 18.00
CA LYS A 279 1.14 -32.56 16.57
C LYS A 279 2.64 -32.67 16.38
N ASN A 280 3.07 -33.53 15.46
CA ASN A 280 4.49 -33.66 15.13
C ASN A 280 4.88 -32.62 14.09
N LEU A 281 5.84 -31.78 14.44
CA LEU A 281 6.40 -30.77 13.54
C LEU A 281 7.87 -31.05 13.28
N LEU A 282 8.30 -30.79 12.05
CA LEU A 282 9.71 -30.60 11.74
C LEU A 282 9.98 -29.09 11.72
N VAL A 283 10.91 -28.64 12.55
CA VAL A 283 11.28 -27.23 12.67
C VAL A 283 12.63 -27.02 12.03
N VAL A 284 12.72 -25.99 11.18
CA VAL A 284 13.97 -25.48 10.60
C VAL A 284 14.15 -24.05 11.08
N GLU A 285 15.19 -23.82 11.87
CA GLU A 285 15.54 -22.51 12.42
C GLU A 285 16.77 -21.94 11.75
N PHE A 286 16.77 -20.65 11.44
CA PHE A 286 17.94 -19.97 10.89
C PHE A 286 18.00 -18.52 11.36
N ASP A 287 19.21 -17.99 11.52
CA ASP A 287 19.40 -16.59 11.88
C ASP A 287 19.37 -15.73 10.60
N SER A 288 18.34 -14.91 10.47
CA SER A 288 18.15 -14.03 9.32
C SER A 288 19.16 -12.88 9.24
N SER A 289 19.92 -12.63 10.30
CA SER A 289 20.90 -11.54 10.38
C SER A 289 22.31 -11.91 9.87
N LYS A 290 22.60 -13.20 9.66
CA LYS A 290 23.94 -13.67 9.28
C LYS A 290 24.11 -13.76 7.76
N GLY A 291 25.29 -13.46 7.27
CA GLY A 291 25.69 -13.70 5.90
C GLY A 291 27.12 -13.26 5.67
N ASN A 292 27.89 -14.02 4.89
CA ASN A 292 29.21 -13.58 4.47
C ASN A 292 29.02 -12.47 3.42
N LEU A 293 29.52 -11.27 3.73
CA LEU A 293 29.63 -10.18 2.76
C LEU A 293 30.65 -10.64 1.72
N ASP A 294 30.18 -11.08 0.56
CA ASP A 294 31.04 -11.21 -0.61
C ASP A 294 31.45 -9.77 -1.02
N PRO A 295 32.75 -9.40 -0.94
CA PRO A 295 33.23 -8.10 -1.37
C PRO A 295 32.97 -7.83 -2.87
N ASP A 296 32.72 -8.89 -3.66
CA ASP A 296 32.62 -8.84 -5.13
C ASP A 296 31.19 -8.65 -5.69
N GLY A 297 30.19 -8.36 -4.85
CA GLY A 297 28.95 -7.71 -5.32
C GLY A 297 27.90 -8.59 -6.03
N LYS A 298 27.77 -9.88 -5.72
CA LYS A 298 26.69 -10.72 -6.30
C LYS A 298 25.30 -10.49 -5.67
N PRO A 299 24.20 -10.53 -6.45
CA PRO A 299 22.88 -10.00 -6.09
C PRO A 299 22.00 -10.89 -5.20
N ARG A 300 22.40 -12.14 -4.89
CA ARG A 300 21.71 -13.00 -3.93
C ARG A 300 22.75 -13.75 -3.09
N ARG A 301 22.79 -13.47 -1.78
CA ARG A 301 23.76 -14.04 -0.83
C ARG A 301 23.10 -15.16 -0.04
N ASN A 302 23.74 -16.31 0.12
CA ASN A 302 23.23 -17.34 1.05
C ASN A 302 23.40 -16.85 2.49
N ILE A 303 22.29 -16.70 3.22
CA ILE A 303 22.22 -16.40 4.66
C ILE A 303 22.35 -17.69 5.46
N SER A 304 21.78 -18.77 4.92
CA SER A 304 21.70 -20.06 5.61
C SER A 304 21.60 -21.18 4.58
N ASN A 305 22.23 -22.32 4.86
CA ASN A 305 22.24 -23.47 3.96
C ASN A 305 22.34 -24.79 4.74
N ALA A 306 21.49 -25.74 4.40
CA ALA A 306 21.68 -27.14 4.70
C ALA A 306 21.60 -27.98 3.41
N THR A 307 22.52 -28.93 3.26
CA THR A 307 22.42 -29.97 2.23
C THR A 307 22.41 -31.33 2.93
N HIS A 308 21.41 -32.16 2.65
CA HIS A 308 21.24 -33.49 3.21
C HIS A 308 21.34 -33.55 4.74
N LEU A 309 20.74 -32.60 5.45
CA LEU A 309 20.72 -32.61 6.91
C LEU A 309 19.74 -33.68 7.41
N VAL A 310 20.28 -34.74 8.01
CA VAL A 310 19.47 -35.82 8.58
C VAL A 310 18.97 -35.42 9.96
N VAL A 311 17.65 -35.41 10.15
CA VAL A 311 16.99 -35.07 11.42
C VAL A 311 16.22 -36.28 11.92
N ASN A 312 16.42 -36.62 13.20
CA ASN A 312 15.74 -37.72 13.89
C ASN A 312 15.76 -39.07 13.14
N LYS A 313 16.80 -39.33 12.33
CA LYS A 313 16.96 -40.53 11.48
C LYS A 313 15.78 -40.81 10.53
N ARG A 314 14.86 -39.86 10.32
CA ARG A 314 13.66 -40.03 9.49
C ARG A 314 13.49 -38.94 8.43
N TYR A 315 14.11 -37.78 8.63
CA TYR A 315 13.94 -36.65 7.73
C TYR A 315 15.29 -36.28 7.11
N VAL A 316 15.28 -36.00 5.80
CA VAL A 316 16.44 -35.42 5.11
C VAL A 316 16.02 -34.03 4.62
N VAL A 317 16.72 -33.01 5.11
CA VAL A 317 16.42 -31.60 4.87
C VAL A 317 17.48 -30.98 3.97
N ASP A 318 17.03 -30.46 2.83
CA ASP A 318 17.76 -29.52 1.99
C ASP A 318 17.14 -28.14 2.17
N PHE A 319 17.95 -27.16 2.55
CA PHE A 319 17.49 -25.81 2.84
C PHE A 319 18.46 -24.78 2.30
N THR A 320 17.92 -23.68 1.77
CA THR A 320 18.69 -22.49 1.45
C THR A 320 17.85 -21.26 1.75
N ALA A 321 18.40 -20.34 2.53
CA ALA A 321 17.87 -18.98 2.66
C ALA A 321 18.84 -18.01 1.98
N THR A 322 18.31 -17.14 1.12
CA THR A 322 19.07 -16.08 0.45
C THR A 322 18.65 -14.71 0.95
N ALA A 323 19.62 -13.82 1.12
CA ALA A 323 19.40 -12.42 1.47
C ALA A 323 18.54 -11.70 0.44
N PRO A 324 17.83 -10.64 0.85
CA PRO A 324 17.11 -9.78 -0.06
C PRO A 324 18.02 -9.23 -1.15
N THR A 325 17.48 -9.10 -2.36
CA THR A 325 18.19 -8.59 -3.54
C THR A 325 18.70 -7.15 -3.35
N GLU A 326 18.12 -6.39 -2.42
CA GLU A 326 18.50 -5.02 -2.08
C GLU A 326 18.74 -4.92 -0.56
N ILE A 327 20.01 -4.79 -0.13
CA ILE A 327 20.33 -4.47 1.26
C ILE A 327 20.15 -2.97 1.43
N LEU A 328 18.99 -2.57 1.94
CA LEU A 328 18.70 -1.17 2.26
C LEU A 328 19.53 -0.71 3.46
N PRO A 329 20.03 0.54 3.46
CA PRO A 329 20.73 1.10 4.62
C PRO A 329 19.80 1.13 5.85
N THR A 330 20.42 1.12 7.02
CA THR A 330 19.73 1.26 8.30
C THR A 330 19.23 2.69 8.49
N PHE A 331 18.21 2.88 9.33
CA PHE A 331 17.71 4.22 9.62
C PHE A 331 18.79 5.18 10.15
N PRO A 332 19.69 4.79 11.09
CA PRO A 332 20.76 5.68 11.54
C PRO A 332 21.72 6.11 10.43
N GLU A 333 22.06 5.21 9.50
CA GLU A 333 22.93 5.53 8.35
C GLU A 333 22.24 6.52 7.40
N VAL A 334 20.96 6.29 7.10
CA VAL A 334 20.16 7.22 6.28
C VAL A 334 20.01 8.57 6.98
N TYR A 335 19.74 8.57 8.29
CA TYR A 335 19.60 9.79 9.07
C TYR A 335 20.89 10.60 9.11
N GLN A 336 22.04 9.96 9.29
CA GLN A 336 23.33 10.63 9.24
C GLN A 336 23.63 11.23 7.86
N SER A 337 23.29 10.52 6.78
CA SER A 337 23.41 11.04 5.41
C SER A 337 22.52 12.28 5.19
N VAL A 338 21.27 12.24 5.68
CA VAL A 338 20.35 13.39 5.65
C VAL A 338 20.92 14.57 6.45
N LEU A 339 21.46 14.34 7.65
CA LEU A 339 22.10 15.37 8.47
C LEU A 339 23.30 16.01 7.75
N ASN A 340 24.16 15.19 7.15
CA ASN A 340 25.33 15.68 6.42
C ASN A 340 24.91 16.61 5.27
N TYR A 341 23.89 16.21 4.49
CA TYR A 341 23.36 17.06 3.42
C TYR A 341 22.73 18.36 3.95
N LEU A 342 21.87 18.28 4.97
CA LEU A 342 21.16 19.46 5.49
C LEU A 342 22.07 20.43 6.24
N SER A 343 23.12 19.94 6.91
CA SER A 343 24.11 20.80 7.58
C SER A 343 24.94 21.65 6.62
N LEU A 344 25.09 21.21 5.36
CA LEU A 344 25.76 21.95 4.30
C LEU A 344 24.82 22.93 3.57
N THR A 345 23.52 22.86 3.85
CA THR A 345 22.50 23.68 3.20
C THR A 345 22.22 24.94 4.02
N LYS A 346 22.26 26.12 3.39
CA LYS A 346 21.92 27.38 4.07
C LYS A 346 20.41 27.47 4.30
N ASN A 347 19.99 27.64 5.55
CA ASN A 347 18.58 27.68 5.98
C ASN A 347 17.77 26.43 5.58
N PRO A 348 18.17 25.23 6.06
CA PRO A 348 17.69 23.96 5.55
C PRO A 348 16.17 23.76 5.71
N LEU A 349 15.53 24.34 6.73
CA LEU A 349 14.08 24.27 6.93
C LEU A 349 13.29 25.07 5.90
N LEU A 350 13.84 26.19 5.40
CA LEU A 350 13.18 27.06 4.43
C LEU A 350 13.39 26.60 2.98
N THR A 351 14.45 25.83 2.74
CA THR A 351 14.85 25.35 1.40
C THR A 351 14.77 23.83 1.26
N LEU A 352 14.05 23.16 2.17
CA LEU A 352 13.96 21.70 2.21
C LEU A 352 13.31 21.16 0.92
N SER A 353 14.09 20.42 0.14
CA SER A 353 13.64 19.78 -1.10
C SER A 353 13.85 18.28 -1.00
N MET A 354 12.75 17.54 -0.87
CA MET A 354 12.79 16.08 -0.77
C MET A 354 13.42 15.37 -1.98
N PRO A 355 13.25 15.84 -3.23
CA PRO A 355 14.02 15.33 -4.36
C PRO A 355 15.55 15.48 -4.17
N ALA A 356 16.02 16.64 -3.72
CA ALA A 356 17.46 16.90 -3.53
C ALA A 356 18.05 16.08 -2.38
N VAL A 357 17.30 15.94 -1.27
CA VAL A 357 17.71 15.07 -0.16
C VAL A 357 17.79 13.60 -0.62
N ARG A 358 16.84 13.13 -1.43
CA ARG A 358 16.88 11.76 -1.99
C ARG A 358 18.08 11.56 -2.91
N GLU A 359 18.40 12.55 -3.74
CA GLU A 359 19.57 12.50 -4.62
C GLU A 359 20.88 12.43 -3.83
N ALA A 360 21.00 13.23 -2.77
CA ALA A 360 22.14 13.20 -1.86
C ALA A 360 22.28 11.85 -1.14
N VAL A 361 21.19 11.34 -0.55
CA VAL A 361 21.19 10.02 0.09
C VAL A 361 21.47 8.90 -0.92
N GLY A 362 20.92 9.01 -2.14
CA GLY A 362 21.21 8.06 -3.21
C GLY A 362 22.67 8.03 -3.62
N SER A 363 23.35 9.17 -3.53
CA SER A 363 24.79 9.29 -3.79
C SER A 363 25.65 8.66 -2.69
N ASP A 364 25.19 8.71 -1.43
CA ASP A 364 25.84 8.05 -0.29
C ASP A 364 25.62 6.52 -0.28
N PHE A 365 24.52 6.06 -0.88
CA PHE A 365 24.18 4.63 -1.01
C PHE A 365 24.01 4.20 -2.48
N PRO A 366 25.05 4.30 -3.33
CA PRO A 366 24.95 4.08 -4.77
C PRO A 366 24.62 2.64 -5.17
N ARG A 367 24.73 1.70 -4.21
CA ARG A 367 24.40 0.28 -4.37
C ARG A 367 22.94 -0.03 -4.07
N CYS A 368 22.19 0.94 -3.55
CA CYS A 368 20.77 0.82 -3.29
C CYS A 368 20.03 1.58 -4.37
N ASN A 369 19.15 0.89 -5.11
CA ASN A 369 18.18 1.61 -5.92
C ASN A 369 17.36 2.51 -5.00
N MET A 370 16.92 3.66 -5.52
CA MET A 370 16.02 4.58 -4.80
C MET A 370 14.60 3.98 -4.77
N SER A 371 14.50 2.80 -4.17
CA SER A 371 13.30 1.99 -4.03
C SER A 371 12.33 2.68 -3.07
N ARG A 372 11.07 2.24 -3.09
CA ARG A 372 10.04 2.80 -2.21
C ARG A 372 10.44 2.75 -0.73
N ALA A 373 11.14 1.69 -0.32
CA ALA A 373 11.57 1.51 1.06
C ALA A 373 12.70 2.49 1.45
N LEU A 374 13.68 2.74 0.58
CA LEU A 374 14.70 3.77 0.83
C LEU A 374 14.07 5.17 0.88
N LYS A 375 13.16 5.48 -0.06
CA LYS A 375 12.42 6.74 -0.08
C LYS A 375 11.65 6.99 1.23
N ASN A 376 11.10 5.94 1.83
CA ASN A 376 10.41 6.03 3.12
C ASN A 376 11.38 6.28 4.28
N LEU A 377 12.54 5.59 4.30
CA LEU A 377 13.57 5.85 5.32
C LEU A 377 14.10 7.28 5.25
N VAL A 378 14.32 7.81 4.04
CA VAL A 378 14.71 9.21 3.83
C VAL A 378 13.63 10.16 4.34
N TRP A 379 12.35 9.84 4.10
CA TRP A 379 11.24 10.66 4.57
C TRP A 379 11.17 10.72 6.10
N GLU A 380 11.25 9.57 6.77
CA GLU A 380 11.26 9.50 8.23
C GLU A 380 12.49 10.19 8.82
N ALA A 381 13.66 10.04 8.20
CA ALA A 381 14.88 10.71 8.62
C ALA A 381 14.77 12.25 8.55
N VAL A 382 14.23 12.78 7.45
CA VAL A 382 13.97 14.22 7.30
C VAL A 382 12.93 14.70 8.29
N ARG A 383 11.85 13.94 8.49
CA ARG A 383 10.81 14.27 9.48
C ARG A 383 11.41 14.35 10.89
N TRP A 384 12.24 13.38 11.26
CA TRP A 384 12.91 13.36 12.55
C TRP A 384 13.83 14.58 12.73
N TYR A 385 14.61 14.92 11.70
CA TYR A 385 15.45 16.13 11.71
C TYR A 385 14.62 17.40 11.94
N VAL A 386 13.55 17.59 11.19
CA VAL A 386 12.66 18.75 11.32
C VAL A 386 12.07 18.84 12.72
N LEU A 387 11.56 17.72 13.27
CA LEU A 387 11.02 17.70 14.63
C LEU A 387 12.07 18.09 15.68
N GLN A 388 13.30 17.58 15.56
CA GLN A 388 14.37 17.92 16.49
C GLN A 388 14.72 19.42 16.44
N GLU A 389 14.84 20.00 15.24
CA GLU A 389 15.15 21.43 15.07
C GLU A 389 14.01 22.34 15.56
N TYR A 390 12.75 22.02 15.25
CA TYR A 390 11.59 22.80 15.73
C TYR A 390 11.44 22.76 17.26
N ILE A 391 11.62 21.58 17.88
CA ILE A 391 11.56 21.44 19.34
C ILE A 391 12.70 22.22 20.03
N HIS A 392 13.88 22.30 19.41
CA HIS A 392 14.99 23.09 19.95
C HIS A 392 14.78 24.61 19.76
N GLN A 393 14.15 25.05 18.66
CA GLN A 393 13.81 26.45 18.43
C GLN A 393 12.73 26.98 19.39
N GLU A 394 11.67 26.21 19.68
CA GLU A 394 10.65 26.61 20.67
C GLU A 394 11.21 26.77 22.09
N ARG A 395 12.25 26.01 22.46
CA ARG A 395 12.94 26.18 23.75
C ARG A 395 13.77 27.46 23.80
N LEU A 396 14.45 27.81 22.70
CA LEU A 396 15.23 29.04 22.59
C LEU A 396 14.35 30.30 22.58
N GLU A 397 13.19 30.27 21.91
CA GLU A 397 12.26 31.42 21.92
C GLU A 397 11.61 31.64 23.29
N ASN A 398 11.32 30.57 24.04
CA ASN A 398 10.81 30.67 25.41
C ASN A 398 11.87 31.16 26.43
N GLU A 399 13.16 30.97 26.16
CA GLU A 399 14.24 31.54 26.98
C GLU A 399 14.53 33.02 26.66
N ILE A 400 14.26 33.47 25.42
CA ILE A 400 14.50 34.86 24.99
C ILE A 400 13.35 35.80 25.38
N PHE A 401 12.12 35.28 25.55
CA PHE A 401 10.97 36.06 26.03
C PHE A 401 10.44 35.53 27.38
N PRO A 402 11.06 35.89 28.51
CA PRO A 402 10.37 35.77 29.78
C PRO A 402 9.20 36.75 29.78
N VAL A 403 7.98 36.23 29.79
CA VAL A 403 6.74 37.02 29.93
C VAL A 403 6.79 37.73 31.28
N THR A 404 7.16 39.02 31.28
CA THR A 404 6.94 39.90 32.43
C THR A 404 5.44 40.18 32.53
N ILE A 405 4.74 39.37 33.33
CA ILE A 405 3.39 39.70 33.76
C ILE A 405 3.52 40.86 34.76
N GLY A 406 3.33 42.09 34.27
CA GLY A 406 3.19 43.28 35.09
C GLY A 406 1.88 43.22 35.87
N VAL A 407 2.01 43.16 37.19
CA VAL A 407 0.92 43.37 38.15
C VAL A 407 0.49 44.84 38.10
N VAL A 408 -0.80 45.09 37.86
CA VAL A 408 -1.50 46.31 38.29
C VAL A 408 -2.75 45.89 39.04
#